data_AF-A0A4Q9DFA4-F1
#
_entry.id   AF-A0A4Q9DFA4-F1
#
_cell.length_a   1.000
_cell.length_b   1.000
_cell.length_c   1.000
_cell.angle_alpha   90.00
_cell.angle_beta   90.00
_cell.angle_gamma   90.00
#
_symmetry.space_group_name_H-M   'P 1'
#
loop_
_entity.id
_entity.type
_entity.pdbx_description
1 polymer ?
#
loop_
_entity_poly.entity_id
_entity_poly.type
_entity_poly.pdbx_seq_one_letter_code
_entity_poly.pdbx_strand_id
1 'polypeptide(L)'
;MNGIIWISLLVLLLLAYVDRRRDMTVKMWLIVAGMFMLCQFYIDLFGLLIPAGCIAGLIYMRKAKKSYLSKALIFGLICVYANFYLPKITLTQLKEQVENAKYTAEFNQVRAVSQYSAASEVNAILQKAAEQLRDKNPKSEITIDDPHVLFSIWVLTHRDMSIQDLDWLWYTAPRELHYYWQSSRPDPLTTLEYVIFNETGYMGLFKRATASSPFLLESVYEFDRLKNANPAIP
;
A
#
# COMPACT_ATOMS: atom_id res chain seq x y z
N MET A 1 3.92 -11.12 -14.68
CA MET A 1 5.10 -11.15 -15.58
C MET A 1 5.86 -9.85 -15.38
N ASN A 2 7.05 -9.90 -14.80
CA ASN A 2 7.68 -8.76 -14.12
C ASN A 2 7.97 -7.61 -15.11
N GLY A 3 7.26 -6.47 -15.01
CA GLY A 3 7.49 -5.29 -15.85
C GLY A 3 8.93 -4.77 -15.78
N ILE A 4 9.62 -5.08 -14.68
CA ILE A 4 11.04 -4.85 -14.46
C ILE A 4 11.90 -5.54 -15.53
N ILE A 5 11.53 -6.72 -16.03
CA ILE A 5 12.27 -7.41 -17.11
C ILE A 5 12.19 -6.61 -18.41
N TRP A 6 11.02 -6.06 -18.73
CA TRP A 6 10.82 -5.26 -19.93
C TRP A 6 11.49 -3.89 -19.84
N ILE A 7 11.44 -3.25 -18.67
CA ILE A 7 12.16 -1.99 -18.40
C ILE A 7 13.68 -2.24 -18.46
N SER A 8 14.14 -3.37 -17.91
CA SER A 8 15.55 -3.75 -17.99
C SER A 8 15.96 -3.99 -19.44
N LEU A 9 15.17 -4.74 -20.21
CA LEU A 9 15.41 -4.98 -21.63
C LEU A 9 15.46 -3.67 -22.43
N LEU A 10 14.57 -2.72 -22.10
CA LEU A 10 14.52 -1.38 -22.71
C LEU A 10 15.78 -0.57 -22.38
N VAL A 11 16.22 -0.55 -21.11
CA VAL A 11 17.45 0.14 -20.69
C VAL A 11 18.68 -0.49 -21.35
N LEU A 12 18.72 -1.82 -21.49
CA LEU A 12 19.77 -2.53 -22.22
C LEU A 12 19.78 -2.13 -23.70
N LEU A 13 18.61 -2.06 -24.33
CA LEU A 13 18.43 -1.59 -25.71
C LEU A 13 18.87 -0.14 -25.89
N LEU A 14 18.57 0.74 -24.94
CA LEU A 14 18.95 2.16 -24.98
C LEU A 14 20.46 2.35 -24.79
N LEU A 15 21.06 1.67 -23.80
CA LEU A 15 22.51 1.69 -23.58
C LEU A 15 23.27 1.12 -24.78
N ALA A 16 22.76 0.05 -25.38
CA ALA A 16 23.34 -0.55 -26.56
C ALA A 16 23.06 0.24 -27.85
N TYR A 17 21.97 1.03 -27.91
CA TYR A 17 21.73 2.00 -28.99
C TYR A 17 22.72 3.17 -28.92
N VAL A 18 23.05 3.65 -27.72
CA VAL A 18 24.12 4.63 -27.51
C VAL A 18 25.48 4.06 -27.90
N ASP A 19 25.77 2.80 -27.54
CA ASP A 19 26.99 2.09 -27.96
C ASP A 19 26.99 1.70 -29.45
N ARG A 20 25.84 1.70 -30.15
CA ARG A 20 25.75 1.45 -31.62
C ARG A 20 26.47 2.51 -32.46
N ARG A 21 26.84 3.66 -31.87
CA ARG A 21 27.81 4.59 -32.49
C ARG A 21 29.24 4.01 -32.57
N ARG A 22 29.50 2.84 -31.96
CA ARG A 22 30.77 2.09 -32.02
C ARG A 22 30.52 0.65 -32.52
N ASP A 23 30.69 0.43 -33.82
CA ASP A 23 31.01 -0.84 -34.52
C ASP A 23 30.55 -2.19 -33.91
N MET A 24 29.27 -2.37 -33.55
CA MET A 24 28.75 -3.69 -33.17
C MET A 24 28.08 -4.41 -34.35
N THR A 25 28.58 -5.60 -34.70
CA THR A 25 27.99 -6.45 -35.76
C THR A 25 26.79 -7.26 -35.26
N VAL A 26 25.91 -7.70 -36.18
CA VAL A 26 24.69 -8.49 -35.87
C VAL A 26 25.00 -9.75 -35.04
N LYS A 27 26.15 -10.40 -35.31
CA LYS A 27 26.61 -11.56 -34.54
C LYS A 27 26.86 -11.22 -33.06
N MET A 28 27.38 -10.03 -32.76
CA MET A 28 27.61 -9.59 -31.38
C MET A 28 26.29 -9.34 -30.64
N TRP A 29 25.27 -8.84 -31.35
CA TRP A 29 23.92 -8.67 -30.82
C TRP A 29 23.25 -9.99 -30.44
N LEU A 30 23.35 -11.00 -31.31
CA LEU A 30 22.85 -12.35 -31.01
C LEU A 30 23.52 -12.96 -29.79
N ILE A 31 24.82 -12.71 -29.60
CA ILE A 31 25.56 -13.17 -28.42
C ILE A 31 25.04 -12.50 -27.14
N VAL A 32 24.80 -11.18 -27.17
CA VAL A 32 24.25 -10.45 -26.00
C VAL A 32 22.84 -10.93 -25.67
N ALA A 33 21.98 -11.10 -26.68
CA ALA A 33 20.62 -11.62 -26.49
C ALA A 33 20.62 -13.06 -25.95
N GLY A 34 21.51 -13.92 -26.46
CA GLY A 34 21.67 -15.29 -25.98
C GLY A 34 22.16 -15.35 -24.53
N MET A 35 23.14 -14.51 -24.15
CA MET A 35 23.57 -14.42 -22.75
C MET A 35 22.45 -13.93 -21.83
N PHE A 36 21.64 -12.97 -22.29
CA PHE A 36 20.50 -12.48 -21.52
C PHE A 36 19.45 -13.59 -21.30
N MET A 37 19.14 -14.39 -22.33
CA MET A 37 18.26 -15.55 -22.15
C MET A 37 18.84 -16.58 -21.18
N LEU A 38 20.15 -16.83 -21.20
CA LEU A 38 20.81 -17.72 -20.26
C LEU A 38 20.79 -17.21 -18.81
N CYS A 39 20.67 -15.89 -18.60
CA CYS A 39 20.48 -15.33 -17.26
C CYS A 39 19.10 -15.63 -16.65
N GLN A 40 18.14 -16.18 -17.43
CA GLN A 40 16.86 -16.65 -16.91
C GLN A 40 16.95 -18.06 -16.29
N PHE A 41 18.06 -18.76 -16.48
CA PHE A 41 18.33 -20.06 -15.87
C PHE A 41 19.31 -19.88 -14.72
N TYR A 42 19.06 -20.55 -13.59
CA TYR A 42 19.82 -20.40 -12.36
C TYR A 42 20.44 -21.72 -11.95
N ILE A 43 21.63 -21.64 -11.37
CA ILE A 43 22.35 -22.76 -10.77
C ILE A 43 22.48 -22.44 -9.29
N ASP A 44 22.03 -23.37 -8.44
CA ASP A 44 22.23 -23.29 -7.01
C ASP A 44 23.66 -23.75 -6.67
N LEU A 45 24.47 -22.82 -6.17
CA LEU A 45 25.81 -23.07 -5.66
C LEU A 45 25.81 -22.76 -4.17
N PHE A 46 25.68 -23.81 -3.34
CA PHE A 46 25.75 -23.71 -1.89
C PHE A 46 24.74 -22.72 -1.28
N GLY A 47 23.50 -22.69 -1.80
CA GLY A 47 22.44 -21.77 -1.36
C GLY A 47 22.49 -20.39 -2.01
N LEU A 48 23.51 -20.13 -2.85
CA LEU A 48 23.59 -18.92 -3.67
C LEU A 48 23.07 -19.24 -5.08
N LEU A 49 21.92 -18.68 -5.44
CA LEU A 49 21.37 -18.77 -6.79
C LEU A 49 22.16 -17.88 -7.74
N ILE A 50 22.99 -18.48 -8.60
CA ILE A 50 23.78 -17.78 -9.60
C ILE A 50 23.17 -17.99 -11.00
N PRO A 51 22.93 -16.93 -11.78
CA PRO A 51 22.45 -17.05 -13.15
C PRO A 51 23.49 -17.73 -14.05
N ALA A 52 23.07 -18.73 -14.81
CA ALA A 52 23.92 -19.46 -15.74
C ALA A 52 24.55 -18.52 -16.79
N GLY A 53 23.81 -17.50 -17.23
CA GLY A 53 24.32 -16.46 -18.13
C GLY A 53 25.46 -15.62 -17.55
N CYS A 54 25.51 -15.40 -16.23
CA CYS A 54 26.64 -14.71 -15.57
C CYS A 54 27.90 -15.60 -15.60
N ILE A 55 27.76 -16.90 -15.33
CA ILE A 55 28.88 -17.85 -15.39
C ILE A 55 29.40 -17.96 -16.83
N ALA A 56 28.50 -18.14 -17.80
CA ALA A 56 28.85 -18.22 -19.21
C ALA A 56 29.51 -16.91 -19.72
N GLY A 57 28.98 -15.76 -19.31
CA GLY A 57 29.54 -14.45 -19.63
C GLY A 57 30.95 -14.24 -19.07
N LEU A 58 31.20 -14.64 -17.81
CA LEU A 58 32.53 -14.58 -17.20
C LEU A 58 33.55 -15.48 -17.92
N ILE A 59 33.16 -16.72 -18.26
CA ILE A 59 34.01 -17.65 -19.01
C ILE A 59 34.35 -17.07 -20.40
N TYR A 60 33.37 -16.48 -21.07
CA TYR A 60 33.56 -15.89 -22.40
C TYR A 60 34.43 -14.63 -22.37
N MET A 61 34.26 -13.77 -21.36
CA MET A 61 35.09 -12.57 -21.14
C MET A 61 36.57 -12.90 -20.93
N ARG A 62 36.88 -14.01 -20.26
CA ARG A 62 38.27 -14.47 -20.06
C ARG A 62 39.00 -14.72 -21.38
N LYS A 63 38.27 -15.08 -22.44
CA LYS A 63 38.81 -15.36 -23.79
C LYS A 63 38.81 -14.13 -24.70
N ALA A 64 37.85 -13.22 -24.56
CA ALA A 64 37.71 -12.04 -25.40
C ALA A 64 37.65 -10.79 -24.52
N LYS A 65 38.78 -10.09 -24.35
CA LYS A 65 38.89 -8.81 -23.61
C LYS A 65 38.10 -7.70 -24.32
N LYS A 66 36.77 -7.75 -24.28
CA LYS A 66 35.89 -6.81 -24.98
C LYS A 66 34.96 -6.13 -23.97
N SER A 67 35.10 -4.80 -23.89
CA SER A 67 34.42 -3.94 -22.91
C SER A 67 32.89 -4.08 -22.90
N TYR A 68 32.25 -4.31 -24.05
CA TYR A 68 30.79 -4.46 -24.13
C TYR A 68 30.25 -5.69 -23.38
N LEU A 69 31.05 -6.76 -23.24
CA LEU A 69 30.64 -7.95 -22.48
C LEU A 69 30.60 -7.68 -20.98
N SER A 70 31.52 -6.85 -20.47
CA SER A 70 31.52 -6.46 -19.05
C SER A 70 30.28 -5.66 -18.67
N LYS A 71 29.82 -4.76 -19.56
CA LYS A 71 28.60 -3.99 -19.37
C LYS A 71 27.36 -4.89 -19.37
N ALA A 72 27.27 -5.85 -20.30
CA ALA A 72 26.18 -6.83 -20.34
C ALA A 72 26.14 -7.72 -19.08
N LEU A 73 27.31 -8.04 -18.52
CA LEU A 73 27.42 -8.84 -17.30
C LEU A 73 26.99 -8.07 -16.05
N ILE A 74 27.47 -6.83 -15.89
CA ILE A 74 27.03 -5.91 -14.82
C ILE A 74 25.51 -5.74 -14.90
N PHE A 75 24.98 -5.57 -16.11
CA PHE A 75 23.54 -5.45 -16.32
C PHE A 75 22.77 -6.72 -15.95
N GLY A 76 23.29 -7.89 -16.33
CA GLY A 76 22.72 -9.19 -15.93
C GLY A 76 22.70 -9.36 -14.41
N LEU A 77 23.77 -8.97 -13.72
CA LEU A 77 23.84 -8.98 -12.25
C LEU A 77 22.81 -8.04 -11.61
N ILE A 78 22.63 -6.82 -12.14
CA ILE A 78 21.61 -5.87 -11.66
C ILE A 78 20.21 -6.46 -11.84
N CYS A 79 19.91 -7.07 -12.99
CA CYS A 79 18.61 -7.71 -13.24
C CYS A 79 18.33 -8.83 -12.23
N VAL A 80 19.35 -9.58 -11.84
CA VAL A 80 19.24 -10.71 -10.92
C VAL A 80 19.06 -10.20 -9.50
N TYR A 81 19.84 -9.19 -9.11
CA TYR A 81 19.62 -8.49 -7.85
C TYR A 81 18.17 -7.96 -7.75
N ALA A 82 17.69 -7.30 -8.81
CA ALA A 82 16.34 -6.77 -8.88
C ALA A 82 15.22 -7.83 -8.87
N ASN A 83 15.47 -9.04 -9.39
CA ASN A 83 14.44 -10.10 -9.43
C ASN A 83 14.39 -10.98 -8.18
N PHE A 84 15.53 -11.21 -7.53
CA PHE A 84 15.64 -12.15 -6.41
C PHE A 84 15.76 -11.48 -5.05
N TYR A 85 16.40 -10.31 -4.99
CA TYR A 85 16.78 -9.68 -3.73
C TYR A 85 16.02 -8.38 -3.48
N LEU A 86 15.48 -7.72 -4.52
CA LEU A 86 14.52 -6.64 -4.31
C LEU A 86 13.15 -7.21 -3.92
N PRO A 87 12.51 -6.67 -2.86
CA PRO A 87 11.12 -7.00 -2.58
C PRO A 87 10.27 -6.63 -3.80
N LYS A 88 9.40 -7.55 -4.19
CA LYS A 88 8.47 -7.36 -5.32
C LYS A 88 7.37 -6.39 -4.89
N ILE A 89 7.69 -5.10 -4.87
CA ILE A 89 6.72 -4.05 -4.62
C ILE A 89 5.83 -3.94 -5.85
N THR A 90 4.54 -4.20 -5.68
CA THR A 90 3.56 -4.02 -6.75
C THR A 90 3.23 -2.53 -6.92
N LEU A 91 2.77 -2.12 -8.12
CA LEU A 91 2.29 -0.76 -8.33
C LEU A 91 1.16 -0.39 -7.36
N THR A 92 0.34 -1.37 -6.98
CA THR A 92 -0.73 -1.22 -6.00
C THR A 92 -0.20 -0.86 -4.62
N GLN A 93 0.83 -1.58 -4.14
CA GLN A 93 1.50 -1.28 -2.86
C GLN A 93 2.18 0.09 -2.87
N LEU A 94 2.73 0.49 -4.02
CA LEU A 94 3.37 1.80 -4.18
C LEU A 94 2.33 2.92 -4.11
N LYS A 95 1.16 2.72 -4.71
CA LYS A 95 0.02 3.64 -4.60
C LYS A 95 -0.52 3.71 -3.16
N GLU A 96 -0.71 2.57 -2.51
CA GLU A 96 -1.12 2.49 -1.10
C GLU A 96 -0.12 3.21 -0.18
N GLN A 97 1.18 3.08 -0.43
CA GLN A 97 2.21 3.76 0.35
C GLN A 97 2.16 5.28 0.17
N VAL A 98 1.90 5.76 -1.05
CA VAL A 98 1.72 7.20 -1.32
C VAL A 98 0.44 7.74 -0.66
N GLU A 99 -0.66 6.98 -0.72
CA GLU A 99 -1.90 7.36 -0.02
C GLU A 99 -1.71 7.37 1.50
N ASN A 100 -1.09 6.34 2.07
CA ASN A 100 -0.73 6.31 3.49
C ASN A 100 0.18 7.49 3.87
N ALA A 101 1.18 7.81 3.06
CA ALA A 101 2.07 8.96 3.31
C ALA A 101 1.29 10.29 3.33
N LYS A 102 0.28 10.44 2.46
CA LYS A 102 -0.59 11.62 2.42
C LYS A 102 -1.36 11.78 3.73
N TYR A 103 -2.02 10.73 4.22
CA TYR A 103 -2.82 10.81 5.45
C TYR A 103 -1.97 10.87 6.72
N THR A 104 -0.87 10.11 6.78
CA THR A 104 0.05 10.16 7.93
C THR A 104 0.72 11.52 8.09
N ALA A 105 0.87 12.30 7.02
CA ALA A 105 1.41 13.65 7.08
C ALA A 105 0.53 14.63 7.89
N GLU A 106 -0.76 14.34 8.08
CA GLU A 106 -1.68 15.16 8.90
C GLU A 106 -1.38 15.05 10.40
N PHE A 107 -0.68 13.99 10.83
CA PHE A 107 -0.44 13.68 12.24
C PHE A 107 1.01 13.97 12.64
N ASN A 108 1.22 14.31 13.92
CA ASN A 108 2.57 14.44 14.49
C ASN A 108 3.25 13.08 14.57
N GLN A 109 2.51 12.09 15.07
CA GLN A 109 2.95 10.71 15.22
C GLN A 109 1.77 9.79 15.01
N VAL A 110 1.97 8.77 14.18
CA VAL A 110 1.02 7.67 13.97
C VAL A 110 1.55 6.46 14.70
N ARG A 111 0.75 5.92 15.63
CA ARG A 111 1.10 4.75 16.44
C ARG A 111 0.86 3.47 15.68
N ALA A 112 -0.29 3.38 15.01
CA ALA A 112 -0.73 2.20 14.29
C ALA A 112 -1.53 2.56 13.05
N VAL A 113 -1.42 1.71 12.03
CA VAL A 113 -2.27 1.76 10.83
C VAL A 113 -2.86 0.38 10.62
N SER A 114 -4.18 0.28 10.72
CA SER A 114 -4.94 -0.92 10.39
C SER A 114 -5.48 -0.77 8.97
N GLN A 115 -5.22 -1.74 8.09
CA GLN A 115 -5.73 -1.75 6.73
C GLN A 115 -6.72 -2.88 6.54
N TYR A 116 -7.81 -2.58 5.83
CA TYR A 116 -8.92 -3.48 5.59
C TYR A 116 -9.23 -3.51 4.10
N SER A 117 -9.28 -4.70 3.53
CA SER A 117 -9.76 -4.87 2.17
C SER A 117 -11.30 -4.78 2.13
N ALA A 118 -11.87 -4.55 0.95
CA ALA A 118 -13.32 -4.61 0.76
C ALA A 118 -13.93 -5.97 1.14
N ALA A 119 -13.13 -7.06 1.12
CA ALA A 119 -13.54 -8.39 1.53
C ALA A 119 -13.31 -8.68 3.03
N SER A 120 -12.80 -7.70 3.80
CA SER A 120 -12.56 -7.85 5.23
C SER A 120 -13.87 -8.02 5.99
N GLU A 121 -13.89 -8.98 6.92
CA GLU A 121 -15.04 -9.24 7.80
C GLU A 121 -15.37 -8.04 8.70
N VAL A 122 -14.43 -7.12 8.90
CA VAL A 122 -14.64 -5.93 9.76
C VAL A 122 -15.89 -5.15 9.37
N ASN A 123 -16.15 -4.98 8.07
CA ASN A 123 -17.30 -4.21 7.59
C ASN A 123 -18.62 -4.93 7.90
N ALA A 124 -18.64 -6.26 7.77
CA ALA A 124 -19.80 -7.07 8.14
C ALA A 124 -20.04 -7.07 9.66
N ILE A 125 -18.96 -7.10 10.46
CA ILE A 125 -19.03 -7.03 11.93
C ILE A 125 -19.58 -5.67 12.36
N LEU A 126 -19.08 -4.57 11.80
CA LEU A 126 -19.56 -3.22 12.12
C LEU A 126 -21.03 -3.03 11.73
N GLN A 127 -21.43 -3.50 10.54
CA GLN A 127 -22.82 -3.46 10.12
C GLN A 127 -23.73 -4.23 11.07
N LYS A 128 -23.35 -5.45 11.42
CA LYS A 128 -24.11 -6.29 12.35
C LYS A 128 -24.22 -5.64 13.74
N ALA A 129 -23.14 -5.02 14.22
CA ALA A 129 -23.17 -4.29 15.48
C ALA A 129 -24.12 -3.08 15.42
N ALA A 130 -24.11 -2.33 14.31
CA ALA A 130 -25.03 -1.20 14.11
C ALA A 130 -26.50 -1.65 14.05
N GLU A 131 -26.78 -2.76 13.38
CA GLU A 131 -28.11 -3.40 13.37
C GLU A 131 -28.57 -3.79 14.78
N GLN A 132 -27.69 -4.42 15.58
CA GLN A 132 -28.00 -4.78 16.96
C GLN A 132 -28.30 -3.55 17.83
N LEU A 133 -27.62 -2.43 17.61
CA LEU A 133 -27.90 -1.17 18.32
C LEU A 133 -29.24 -0.55 17.88
N ARG A 134 -29.58 -0.63 16.59
CA ARG A 134 -30.89 -0.21 16.08
C ARG A 134 -32.02 -1.02 16.71
N ASP A 135 -31.84 -2.32 16.86
CA ASP A 135 -32.88 -3.19 17.43
C ASP A 135 -33.19 -2.87 18.90
N LYS A 136 -32.21 -2.32 19.63
CA LYS A 136 -32.43 -1.83 21.01
C LYS A 136 -33.27 -0.55 21.08
N ASN A 137 -33.22 0.28 20.04
CA ASN A 137 -34.07 1.48 19.92
C ASN A 137 -34.60 1.62 18.47
N PRO A 138 -35.67 0.90 18.11
CA PRO A 138 -36.19 0.88 16.74
C PRO A 138 -36.77 2.22 16.27
N LYS A 139 -36.95 3.19 17.18
CA LYS A 139 -37.47 4.53 16.88
C LYS A 139 -36.38 5.55 16.57
N SER A 140 -35.11 5.16 16.69
CA SER A 140 -33.98 6.05 16.36
C SER A 140 -34.03 6.46 14.89
N GLU A 141 -33.83 7.75 14.64
CA GLU A 141 -33.76 8.32 13.28
C GLU A 141 -32.34 8.19 12.67
N ILE A 142 -31.38 7.68 13.44
CA ILE A 142 -29.98 7.59 13.03
C ILE A 142 -29.78 6.47 12.02
N THR A 143 -29.11 6.79 10.92
CA THR A 143 -28.84 5.83 9.85
C THR A 143 -27.63 4.96 10.21
N ILE A 144 -27.82 3.64 10.22
CA ILE A 144 -26.74 2.69 10.54
C ILE A 144 -25.63 2.63 9.49
N ASP A 145 -25.91 3.02 8.25
CA ASP A 145 -24.95 3.05 7.15
C ASP A 145 -24.08 4.32 7.14
N ASP A 146 -24.28 5.23 8.11
CA ASP A 146 -23.47 6.44 8.22
C ASP A 146 -22.04 6.07 8.66
N PRO A 147 -20.99 6.49 7.90
CA PRO A 147 -19.60 6.27 8.29
C PRO A 147 -19.29 6.69 9.73
N HIS A 148 -19.92 7.76 10.21
CA HIS A 148 -19.75 8.24 11.58
C HIS A 148 -20.22 7.21 12.63
N VAL A 149 -21.37 6.58 12.40
CA VAL A 149 -21.90 5.52 13.29
C VAL A 149 -20.97 4.33 13.29
N LEU A 150 -20.64 3.82 12.10
CA LEU A 150 -19.78 2.65 11.96
C LEU A 150 -18.40 2.88 12.57
N PHE A 151 -17.83 4.06 12.38
CA PHE A 151 -16.54 4.40 12.96
C PHE A 151 -16.59 4.56 14.48
N SER A 152 -17.62 5.21 15.01
CA SER A 152 -17.79 5.36 16.46
C SER A 152 -17.95 3.99 17.13
N ILE A 153 -18.68 3.06 16.50
CA ILE A 153 -18.77 1.67 16.96
C ILE A 153 -17.39 1.01 16.98
N TRP A 154 -16.61 1.16 15.90
CA TRP A 154 -15.26 0.59 15.82
C TRP A 154 -14.37 1.12 16.94
N VAL A 155 -14.33 2.45 17.12
CA VAL A 155 -13.45 3.11 18.09
C VAL A 155 -13.82 2.73 19.53
N LEU A 156 -15.10 2.80 19.89
CA LEU A 156 -15.54 2.47 21.24
C LEU A 156 -15.33 0.99 21.56
N THR A 157 -15.60 0.10 20.60
CA THR A 157 -15.32 -1.34 20.76
C THR A 157 -13.82 -1.60 20.91
N HIS A 158 -12.99 -0.92 20.13
CA HIS A 158 -11.53 -1.06 20.20
C HIS A 158 -10.95 -0.57 21.55
N ARG A 159 -11.66 0.33 22.23
CA ARG A 159 -11.32 0.82 23.57
C ARG A 159 -12.04 0.07 24.69
N ASP A 160 -12.64 -1.09 24.40
CA ASP A 160 -13.40 -1.90 25.34
C ASP A 160 -14.56 -1.15 26.04
N MET A 161 -15.19 -0.20 25.34
CA MET A 161 -16.32 0.58 25.84
C MET A 161 -17.67 -0.01 25.37
N SER A 162 -18.61 -0.15 26.30
CA SER A 162 -19.96 -0.65 26.00
C SER A 162 -20.82 0.41 25.32
N ILE A 163 -21.49 0.04 24.23
CA ILE A 163 -22.42 0.91 23.51
C ILE A 163 -23.86 0.53 23.86
N GLN A 164 -24.62 1.52 24.32
CA GLN A 164 -26.00 1.31 24.78
C GLN A 164 -26.93 1.10 23.59
N ASP A 165 -27.17 2.16 22.80
CA ASP A 165 -27.98 2.19 21.58
C ASP A 165 -27.46 3.29 20.62
N LEU A 166 -28.14 3.49 19.48
CA LEU A 166 -27.77 4.47 18.47
C LEU A 166 -27.89 5.92 18.97
N ASP A 167 -28.95 6.27 19.69
CA ASP A 167 -29.18 7.64 20.15
C ASP A 167 -28.16 8.03 21.22
N TRP A 168 -27.84 7.09 22.12
CA TRP A 168 -26.76 7.26 23.07
C TRP A 168 -25.42 7.46 22.35
N LEU A 169 -25.10 6.61 21.36
CA LEU A 169 -23.85 6.70 20.60
C LEU A 169 -23.67 8.08 19.95
N TRP A 170 -24.74 8.63 19.37
CA TRP A 170 -24.68 9.86 18.61
C TRP A 170 -24.74 11.13 19.47
N TYR A 171 -25.65 11.18 20.46
CA TYR A 171 -25.92 12.40 21.22
C TYR A 171 -25.23 12.44 22.58
N THR A 172 -25.02 11.28 23.20
CA THR A 172 -24.67 11.19 24.63
C THR A 172 -23.23 10.77 24.84
N ALA A 173 -22.74 9.80 24.08
CA ALA A 173 -21.40 9.23 24.20
C ALA A 173 -20.28 10.28 24.09
N PRO A 174 -20.29 11.24 23.14
CA PRO A 174 -19.22 12.25 23.07
C PRO A 174 -19.08 13.06 24.36
N ARG A 175 -20.22 13.39 25.00
CA ARG A 175 -20.26 14.17 26.23
C ARG A 175 -19.85 13.34 27.45
N GLU A 176 -20.39 12.13 27.59
CA GLU A 176 -20.13 11.27 28.75
C GLU A 176 -18.71 10.70 28.75
N LEU A 177 -18.19 10.38 27.56
CA LEU A 177 -16.86 9.79 27.40
C LEU A 177 -15.78 10.84 27.08
N HIS A 178 -16.16 12.13 27.05
CA HIS A 178 -15.27 13.26 26.83
C HIS A 178 -14.39 13.11 25.57
N TYR A 179 -15.02 12.78 24.45
CA TYR A 179 -14.34 12.75 23.15
C TYR A 179 -14.97 13.71 22.17
N TYR A 180 -14.15 14.16 21.22
CA TYR A 180 -14.58 14.96 20.09
C TYR A 180 -14.62 14.10 18.85
N TRP A 181 -15.52 14.43 17.93
CA TRP A 181 -15.57 13.77 16.64
C TRP A 181 -15.73 14.79 15.53
N GLN A 182 -15.28 14.43 14.33
CA GLN A 182 -15.49 15.22 13.13
C GLN A 182 -15.49 14.35 11.88
N SER A 183 -16.35 14.70 10.94
CA SER A 183 -16.34 14.14 9.59
C SER A 183 -15.73 15.13 8.60
N SER A 184 -14.95 14.62 7.65
CA SER A 184 -14.42 15.36 6.51
C SER A 184 -14.68 14.57 5.24
N ARG A 185 -15.27 15.22 4.22
CA ARG A 185 -15.60 14.60 2.94
C ARG A 185 -14.81 15.29 1.83
N PRO A 186 -13.57 14.84 1.57
CA PRO A 186 -12.72 15.47 0.55
C PRO A 186 -13.29 15.30 -0.87
N ASP A 187 -14.05 14.22 -1.11
CA ASP A 187 -14.70 13.94 -2.38
C ASP A 187 -15.97 13.08 -2.16
N PRO A 188 -16.82 12.89 -3.18
CA PRO A 188 -18.06 12.14 -3.02
C PRO A 188 -17.89 10.65 -2.73
N LEU A 189 -16.72 10.06 -2.94
CA LEU A 189 -16.45 8.63 -2.77
C LEU A 189 -15.63 8.33 -1.52
N THR A 190 -15.15 9.36 -0.83
CA THR A 190 -14.27 9.24 0.34
C THR A 190 -14.84 10.03 1.52
N THR A 191 -14.94 9.37 2.68
CA THR A 191 -15.27 10.02 3.95
C THR A 191 -14.17 9.71 4.96
N LEU A 192 -13.72 10.74 5.67
CA LEU A 192 -12.78 10.65 6.77
C LEU A 192 -13.54 10.94 8.06
N GLU A 193 -13.51 10.00 9.00
CA GLU A 193 -14.11 10.18 10.32
C GLU A 193 -13.00 10.26 11.35
N TYR A 194 -13.08 11.24 12.24
CA TYR A 194 -12.11 11.46 13.30
C TYR A 194 -12.80 11.34 14.64
N VAL A 195 -12.19 10.63 15.59
CA VAL A 195 -12.62 10.54 16.99
C VAL A 195 -11.41 10.72 17.88
N ILE A 196 -11.44 11.70 18.79
CA ILE A 196 -10.29 12.09 19.61
C ILE A 196 -10.64 12.11 21.09
N PHE A 197 -9.88 11.33 21.86
CA PHE A 197 -9.93 11.26 23.32
C PHE A 197 -8.65 11.87 23.88
N ASN A 198 -8.70 13.07 24.47
CA ASN A 198 -7.54 13.74 25.07
C ASN A 198 -6.28 13.69 24.18
N GLU A 199 -5.36 12.75 24.43
CA GLU A 199 -4.07 12.59 23.75
C GLU A 199 -4.02 11.41 22.76
N THR A 200 -5.15 10.81 22.41
CA THR A 200 -5.21 9.73 21.43
C THR A 200 -6.41 9.91 20.51
N GLY A 201 -6.14 9.99 19.22
CA GLY A 201 -7.14 10.10 18.18
C GLY A 201 -7.10 8.92 17.21
N TYR A 202 -8.23 8.71 16.58
CA TYR A 202 -8.43 7.72 15.54
C TYR A 202 -8.99 8.41 14.31
N MET A 203 -8.46 8.09 13.14
CA MET A 203 -9.03 8.49 11.85
C MET A 203 -9.44 7.25 11.06
N GLY A 204 -10.71 7.14 10.70
CA GLY A 204 -11.24 6.12 9.81
C GLY A 204 -11.36 6.65 8.38
N LEU A 205 -10.70 5.99 7.44
CA LEU A 205 -10.87 6.22 6.01
C LEU A 205 -11.93 5.27 5.46
N PHE A 206 -13.03 5.84 5.00
CA PHE A 206 -14.11 5.14 4.32
C PHE A 206 -14.09 5.46 2.84
N LYS A 207 -14.17 4.42 2.00
CA LYS A 207 -14.34 4.58 0.55
C LYS A 207 -15.54 3.80 0.04
N ARG A 208 -16.10 4.27 -1.07
CA ARG A 208 -17.15 3.59 -1.81
C ARG A 208 -16.80 3.52 -3.30
N ALA A 209 -17.22 2.45 -3.97
CA ALA A 209 -16.91 2.22 -5.38
C ALA A 209 -17.65 3.20 -6.32
N THR A 210 -18.89 3.55 -5.97
CA THR A 210 -19.77 4.45 -6.71
C THR A 210 -20.59 5.31 -5.74
N ALA A 211 -21.28 6.33 -6.25
CA ALA A 211 -22.15 7.17 -5.44
C ALA A 211 -23.36 6.42 -4.82
N SER A 212 -23.68 5.23 -5.32
CA SER A 212 -24.78 4.38 -4.83
C SER A 212 -24.31 3.19 -4.00
N SER A 213 -23.01 2.88 -3.98
CA SER A 213 -22.46 1.80 -3.14
C SER A 213 -22.29 2.25 -1.68
N PRO A 214 -22.36 1.33 -0.71
CA PRO A 214 -22.10 1.66 0.69
C PRO A 214 -20.64 2.09 0.89
N PHE A 215 -20.43 2.92 1.91
CA PHE A 215 -19.09 3.22 2.40
C PHE A 215 -18.54 2.02 3.16
N LEU A 216 -17.29 1.65 2.87
CA LEU A 216 -16.57 0.59 3.56
C LEU A 216 -15.33 1.17 4.22
N LEU A 217 -15.06 0.72 5.45
CA LEU A 217 -13.85 1.06 6.16
C LEU A 217 -12.66 0.38 5.47
N GLU A 218 -11.70 1.20 5.03
CA GLU A 218 -10.50 0.75 4.30
C GLU A 218 -9.26 0.88 5.17
N SER A 219 -9.16 1.91 6.02
CA SER A 219 -8.07 2.00 6.98
C SER A 219 -8.43 2.79 8.23
N VAL A 220 -7.74 2.49 9.31
CA VAL A 220 -7.80 3.23 10.56
C VAL A 220 -6.39 3.64 10.97
N TYR A 221 -6.23 4.90 11.32
CA TYR A 221 -4.98 5.48 11.79
C TYR A 221 -5.16 5.85 13.26
N GLU A 222 -4.32 5.30 14.12
CA GLU A 222 -4.23 5.72 15.52
C GLU A 222 -3.07 6.71 15.66
N PHE A 223 -3.33 7.85 16.29
CA PHE A 223 -2.38 8.96 16.39
C PHE A 223 -2.45 9.68 17.73
N ASP A 224 -1.38 10.39 18.09
CA ASP A 224 -1.30 11.11 19.38
C ASP A 224 -1.95 12.50 19.27
N ARG A 225 -1.44 13.34 18.35
CA ARG A 225 -1.87 14.72 18.16
C ARG A 225 -1.87 15.11 16.68
N LEU A 226 -2.85 15.91 16.29
CA LEU A 226 -2.91 16.56 14.96
C LEU A 226 -1.78 17.60 14.84
N LYS A 227 -1.10 17.68 13.69
CA LYS A 227 0.03 18.60 13.50
C LYS A 227 -0.34 20.08 13.64
N ASN A 228 -1.52 20.44 13.17
CA ASN A 228 -1.94 21.84 13.01
C ASN A 228 -3.24 22.17 13.76
N ALA A 229 -3.65 21.35 14.74
CA ALA A 229 -4.99 21.45 15.34
C ALA A 229 -6.07 21.64 14.25
N ASN A 230 -5.94 20.89 13.15
CA ASN A 230 -6.91 20.90 12.06
C ASN A 230 -7.35 19.46 11.80
N PRO A 231 -8.62 19.12 12.07
CA PRO A 231 -9.64 20.06 12.53
C PRO A 231 -9.38 20.71 13.90
N ALA A 232 -9.86 21.95 14.04
CA ALA A 232 -9.80 22.72 15.27
C ALA A 232 -10.68 22.04 16.31
N ILE A 233 -10.04 21.26 17.17
CA ILE A 233 -10.68 20.56 18.27
C ILE A 233 -10.35 21.37 19.54
N PRO A 234 -11.37 21.91 20.23
CA PRO A 234 -11.17 22.76 21.41
C PRO A 234 -10.51 22.05 22.58
#